data_AF-A0A5Y1Y2T9-F1
#
_entry.id   AF-A0A5Y1Y2T9-F1
#
_cell.length_a   1.000
_cell.length_b   1.000
_cell.length_c   1.000
_cell.angle_alpha   90.00
_cell.angle_beta   90.00
_cell.angle_gamma   90.00
#
_symmetry.space_group_name_H-M   'P 1'
#
loop_
_entity.id
_entity.type
_entity.pdbx_description
1 polymer ?
#
loop_
_entity_poly.entity_id
_entity_poly.type
_entity_poly.pdbx_seq_one_letter_code
_entity_poly.pdbx_strand_id
1 'polypeptide(L)'
;MTIYTRTGDAGTTALFSGQRVSKTHPRVEAYGTLDELNAALSLCVCATHHPQHRRFLESVQQQIFWFSAELASESEQPNPGQRYISTEEIAVLEATIDAAMSRVAVVHSFILPGRCEAASRLHFARTLTRRAERRLVELSADIAVRQVLMRYINRLSDCLYALARAEDHDARQRHIINEVTRRYLASTYPSTIKEFSMSLSFQELHQLIRSAVARAEELHVPVVISIVDGNGTPTVTWRMPDALLVSSELAPKKAWTAVAMKSATHELASAVQPGAALYGLDTHMQGKIVTFGGGFALWRNGALIGGLGISGGSVEQDMDIAQATIAAIDVRTYQ
;
A
#
# COMPACT_ATOMS: atom_id res chain seq x y z
N MET A 1 26.10 18.21 -21.67
CA MET A 1 27.27 18.26 -20.76
C MET A 1 27.48 16.87 -20.18
N THR A 2 28.66 16.29 -20.33
CA THR A 2 29.02 15.01 -19.71
C THR A 2 29.41 15.23 -18.25
N ILE A 3 28.85 14.44 -17.33
CA ILE A 3 29.10 14.59 -15.88
C ILE A 3 30.51 14.11 -15.49
N TYR A 4 31.06 13.09 -16.16
CA TYR A 4 32.40 12.58 -15.88
C TYR A 4 33.48 13.26 -16.74
N THR A 5 34.61 13.61 -16.14
CA THR A 5 35.75 14.28 -16.81
C THR A 5 37.05 13.46 -16.79
N ARG A 6 37.11 12.35 -16.03
CA ARG A 6 38.29 11.49 -15.80
C ARG A 6 39.49 12.18 -15.12
N THR A 7 39.43 13.49 -14.87
CA THR A 7 40.55 14.23 -14.24
C THR A 7 40.78 13.82 -12.78
N GLY A 8 39.84 13.12 -12.16
CA GLY A 8 39.94 12.63 -10.78
C GLY A 8 40.43 11.19 -10.63
N ASP A 9 40.76 10.49 -11.73
CA ASP A 9 41.06 9.05 -11.70
C ASP A 9 42.39 8.74 -10.99
N ALA A 10 43.31 9.69 -10.98
CA ALA A 10 44.58 9.61 -10.24
C ALA A 10 44.44 9.90 -8.72
N GLY A 11 43.22 9.93 -8.17
CA GLY A 11 42.99 10.11 -6.73
C GLY A 11 43.01 11.56 -6.23
N THR A 12 43.12 12.56 -7.12
CA THR A 12 43.08 13.99 -6.76
C THR A 12 41.78 14.65 -7.24
N THR A 13 41.42 15.80 -6.65
CA THR A 13 40.26 16.62 -7.04
C THR A 13 40.61 18.10 -6.98
N ALA A 14 39.90 18.93 -7.75
CA ALA A 14 40.02 20.37 -7.66
C ALA A 14 39.07 20.93 -6.59
N LEU A 15 39.56 21.84 -5.75
CA LEU A 15 38.75 22.70 -4.88
C LEU A 15 38.09 23.81 -5.71
N PHE A 16 37.20 24.58 -5.09
CA PHE A 16 36.54 25.71 -5.77
C PHE A 16 37.54 26.78 -6.25
N SER A 17 38.68 26.91 -5.56
CA SER A 17 39.81 27.77 -5.96
C SER A 17 40.57 27.29 -7.21
N GLY A 18 40.32 26.06 -7.67
CA GLY A 18 41.10 25.40 -8.72
C GLY A 18 42.34 24.66 -8.20
N GLN A 19 42.72 24.82 -6.92
CA GLN A 19 43.79 24.05 -6.32
C GLN A 19 43.46 22.56 -6.33
N ARG A 20 44.42 21.72 -6.73
CA ARG A 20 44.25 20.26 -6.69
C ARG A 20 44.77 19.68 -5.38
N VAL A 21 43.92 18.89 -4.72
CA VAL A 21 44.24 18.19 -3.47
C VAL A 21 43.94 16.69 -3.59
N SER A 22 44.50 15.88 -2.69
CA SER A 22 44.11 14.47 -2.57
C SER A 22 42.62 14.35 -2.24
N LYS A 23 41.92 13.34 -2.78
CA LYS A 23 40.53 13.04 -2.38
C LYS A 23 40.40 12.66 -0.90
N THR A 24 41.49 12.27 -0.25
CA THR A 24 41.55 11.96 1.19
C THR A 24 41.91 13.17 2.05
N HIS A 25 42.06 14.35 1.46
CA HIS A 25 42.41 15.56 2.21
C HIS A 25 41.31 15.91 3.23
N PRO A 26 41.62 16.34 4.47
CA PRO A 26 40.61 16.62 5.51
C PRO A 26 39.50 17.56 5.07
N ARG A 27 39.84 18.58 4.27
CA ARG A 27 38.85 19.49 3.63
C ARG A 27 37.84 18.74 2.76
N VAL A 28 38.29 17.79 1.95
CA VAL A 28 37.44 16.98 1.04
C VAL A 28 36.55 16.04 1.85
N GLU A 29 37.11 15.40 2.87
CA GLU A 29 36.37 14.55 3.80
C GLU A 29 35.27 15.36 4.54
N ALA A 30 35.57 16.59 4.97
CA ALA A 30 34.62 17.44 5.69
C ALA A 30 33.41 17.82 4.83
N TYR A 31 33.61 18.43 3.66
CA TYR A 31 32.47 18.80 2.80
C TYR A 31 31.81 17.57 2.16
N GLY A 32 32.53 16.47 1.95
CA GLY A 32 31.97 15.20 1.50
C GLY A 32 31.03 14.58 2.55
N THR A 33 31.40 14.65 3.83
CA THR A 33 30.53 14.22 4.94
C THR A 33 29.29 15.10 5.06
N LEU A 34 29.41 16.41 4.79
CA LEU A 34 28.26 17.32 4.71
C LEU A 34 27.32 16.99 3.55
N ASP A 35 27.86 16.59 2.39
CA ASP A 35 27.06 16.15 1.25
C ASP A 35 26.27 14.87 1.56
N GLU A 36 26.89 13.91 2.24
CA GLU A 36 26.20 12.70 2.73
C GLU A 36 25.11 13.03 3.76
N LEU A 37 25.37 13.97 4.67
CA LEU A 37 24.34 14.51 5.56
C LEU A 37 23.20 15.14 4.75
N ASN A 38 23.51 15.90 3.69
CA ASN A 38 22.51 16.56 2.87
C ASN A 38 21.61 15.55 2.12
N ALA A 39 22.19 14.46 1.63
CA ALA A 39 21.45 13.34 1.06
C ALA A 39 20.53 12.68 2.11
N ALA A 40 21.00 12.47 3.34
CA ALA A 40 20.17 11.94 4.42
C ALA A 40 19.05 12.91 4.84
N LEU A 41 19.29 14.22 4.82
CA LEU A 41 18.27 15.23 5.06
C LEU A 41 17.18 15.18 3.99
N SER A 42 17.52 14.90 2.72
CA SER A 42 16.52 14.68 1.67
C SER A 42 15.58 13.52 2.01
N LEU A 43 16.12 12.41 2.52
CA LEU A 43 15.31 11.29 3.00
C LEU A 43 14.40 11.70 4.17
N CYS A 44 14.86 12.59 5.05
CA CYS A 44 14.05 13.13 6.13
C CYS A 44 12.90 13.99 5.58
N VAL A 45 13.15 14.86 4.60
CA VAL A 45 12.13 15.68 3.94
C VAL A 45 11.02 14.81 3.32
N CYS A 46 11.40 13.72 2.65
CA CYS A 46 10.44 12.80 2.05
C CYS A 46 9.55 12.07 3.06
N ALA A 47 10.09 11.70 4.23
CA ALA A 47 9.36 10.94 5.25
C ALA A 47 8.57 11.83 6.23
N THR A 48 8.94 13.09 6.38
CA THR A 48 8.34 14.01 7.36
C THR A 48 6.92 14.40 6.93
N HIS A 49 5.96 14.21 7.83
CA HIS A 49 4.56 14.55 7.56
C HIS A 49 4.19 15.97 7.97
N HIS A 50 4.84 16.52 9.00
CA HIS A 50 4.52 17.85 9.50
C HIS A 50 5.01 18.94 8.52
N PRO A 51 4.13 19.75 7.90
CA PRO A 51 4.52 20.66 6.81
C PRO A 51 5.58 21.68 7.20
N GLN A 52 5.54 22.18 8.45
CA GLN A 52 6.53 23.14 8.93
C GLN A 52 7.91 22.49 9.12
N HIS A 53 7.97 21.25 9.62
CA HIS A 53 9.23 20.53 9.79
C HIS A 53 9.85 20.22 8.43
N ARG A 54 9.02 19.84 7.45
CA ARG A 54 9.46 19.61 6.07
C ARG A 54 10.10 20.85 5.45
N ARG A 55 9.42 22.01 5.50
CA ARG A 55 9.97 23.28 4.98
C ARG A 55 11.26 23.69 5.68
N PHE A 56 11.32 23.49 7.00
CA PHE A 56 12.53 23.74 7.77
C PHE A 56 13.69 22.84 7.32
N LEU A 57 13.46 21.53 7.15
CA LEU A 57 14.48 20.60 6.66
C LEU A 57 14.95 20.96 5.24
N GLU A 58 14.05 21.38 4.34
CA GLU A 58 14.40 21.90 3.02
C GLU A 58 15.31 23.15 3.13
N SER A 59 15.04 24.06 4.09
CA SER A 59 15.94 25.19 4.34
C SER A 59 17.31 24.76 4.89
N VAL A 60 17.34 23.74 5.75
CA VAL A 60 18.60 23.19 6.29
C VAL A 60 19.42 22.55 5.16
N GLN A 61 18.79 21.84 4.20
CA GLN A 61 19.51 21.31 3.04
C GLN A 61 20.20 22.42 2.23
N GLN A 62 19.55 23.56 2.08
CA GLN A 62 20.13 24.70 1.38
C GLN A 62 21.28 25.36 2.20
N GLN A 63 21.14 25.43 3.52
CA GLN A 63 22.19 25.90 4.42
C GLN A 63 23.41 24.98 4.40
N ILE A 64 23.22 23.65 4.41
CA ILE A 64 24.30 22.67 4.29
C ILE A 64 25.00 22.80 2.92
N PHE A 65 24.26 23.09 1.84
CA PHE A 65 24.87 23.37 0.55
C PHE A 65 25.78 24.60 0.58
N TRP A 66 25.36 25.70 1.20
CA TRP A 66 26.20 26.89 1.39
C TRP A 66 27.40 26.61 2.28
N PHE A 67 27.22 25.83 3.35
CA PHE A 67 28.28 25.37 4.23
C PHE A 67 29.34 24.60 3.44
N SER A 68 28.94 23.60 2.65
CA SER A 68 29.87 22.83 1.82
C SER A 68 30.62 23.71 0.82
N ALA A 69 29.96 24.71 0.23
CA ALA A 69 30.61 25.68 -0.66
C ALA A 69 31.65 26.55 0.06
N GLU A 70 31.36 26.98 1.29
CA GLU A 70 32.30 27.71 2.14
C GLU A 70 33.55 26.86 2.43
N LEU A 71 33.38 25.59 2.83
CA LEU A 71 34.50 24.68 3.07
C LEU A 71 35.29 24.30 1.82
N ALA A 72 34.65 24.29 0.65
CA ALA A 72 35.32 24.03 -0.62
C ALA A 72 36.14 25.23 -1.13
N SER A 73 35.98 26.40 -0.51
CA SER A 73 36.63 27.65 -0.87
C SER A 73 37.82 27.98 0.06
N GLU A 74 38.78 28.76 -0.45
CA GLU A 74 39.92 29.26 0.34
C GLU A 74 39.65 30.62 0.99
N SER A 75 38.59 31.33 0.60
CA SER A 75 38.25 32.63 1.17
C SER A 75 37.69 32.47 2.58
N GLU A 76 38.47 32.87 3.57
CA GLU A 76 38.05 32.92 4.98
C GLU A 76 36.99 34.00 5.26
N GLN A 77 36.74 34.89 4.29
CA GLN A 77 35.81 36.01 4.44
C GLN A 77 34.58 35.87 3.54
N PRO A 78 33.38 36.11 4.08
CA PRO A 78 32.13 36.06 3.32
C PRO A 78 32.03 37.23 2.32
N ASN A 79 31.72 36.91 1.07
CA ASN A 79 31.51 37.90 0.00
C ASN A 79 30.04 38.36 -0.07
N PRO A 80 29.75 39.65 -0.34
CA PRO A 80 28.37 40.18 -0.35
C PRO A 80 27.41 39.53 -1.35
N GLY A 81 27.93 38.87 -2.39
CA GLY A 81 27.15 38.20 -3.44
C GLY A 81 26.81 36.73 -3.16
N GLN A 82 27.25 36.17 -2.03
CA GLN A 82 27.03 34.77 -1.67
C GLN A 82 26.30 34.66 -0.32
N ARG A 83 25.49 33.60 -0.16
CA ARG A 83 24.85 33.29 1.12
C ARG A 83 25.76 32.44 1.98
N TYR A 84 25.83 32.76 3.27
CA TYR A 84 26.61 32.06 4.27
C TYR A 84 25.74 31.79 5.48
N ILE A 85 26.10 30.78 6.27
CA ILE A 85 25.51 30.58 7.59
C ILE A 85 25.95 31.71 8.51
N SER A 86 25.01 32.30 9.21
CA SER A 86 25.23 33.32 10.23
C SER A 86 24.54 32.96 11.54
N THR A 87 24.55 33.89 12.49
CA THR A 87 23.94 33.69 13.82
C THR A 87 22.43 33.56 13.76
N GLU A 88 21.81 34.10 12.72
CA GLU A 88 20.38 34.04 12.44
C GLU A 88 19.93 32.59 12.21
N GLU A 89 20.66 31.80 11.41
CA GLU A 89 20.33 30.38 11.22
C GLU A 89 20.43 29.60 12.53
N ILE A 90 21.42 29.90 13.38
CA ILE A 90 21.57 29.26 14.70
C ILE A 90 20.36 29.58 15.58
N ALA A 91 19.92 30.84 15.62
CA ALA A 91 18.73 31.24 16.37
C ALA A 91 17.46 30.53 15.88
N VAL A 92 17.34 30.29 14.57
CA VAL A 92 16.23 29.51 14.00
C VAL A 92 16.31 28.04 14.43
N LEU A 93 17.51 27.43 14.50
CA LEU A 93 17.68 26.07 15.03
C LEU A 93 17.21 25.98 16.49
N GLU A 94 17.61 26.95 17.33
CA GLU A 94 17.26 27.02 18.75
C GLU A 94 15.76 27.20 18.95
N ALA A 95 15.13 28.15 18.24
CA ALA A 95 13.68 28.32 18.28
C ALA A 95 12.92 27.07 17.82
N THR A 96 13.47 26.33 16.84
CA THR A 96 12.87 25.07 16.37
C THR A 96 12.99 23.96 17.42
N ILE A 97 14.13 23.88 18.13
CA ILE A 97 14.33 22.97 19.26
C ILE A 97 13.28 23.25 20.33
N ASP A 98 13.14 24.50 20.75
CA ASP A 98 12.21 24.90 21.81
C ASP A 98 10.76 24.58 21.42
N ALA A 99 10.36 24.92 20.20
CA ALA A 99 9.04 24.62 19.67
C ALA A 99 8.75 23.11 19.64
N ALA A 100 9.68 22.31 19.12
CA ALA A 100 9.52 20.86 19.04
C ALA A 100 9.48 20.22 20.43
N MET A 101 10.36 20.61 21.35
CA MET A 101 10.46 20.04 22.69
C MET A 101 9.30 20.45 23.59
N SER A 102 8.70 21.63 23.41
CA SER A 102 7.55 22.09 24.20
C SER A 102 6.32 21.17 24.11
N ARG A 103 6.22 20.38 23.03
CA ARG A 103 5.11 19.48 22.76
C ARG A 103 5.36 18.04 23.22
N VAL A 104 6.59 17.72 23.60
CA VAL A 104 7.00 16.34 23.89
C VAL A 104 7.27 16.18 25.38
N ALA A 105 6.84 15.04 25.95
CA ALA A 105 7.13 14.72 27.35
C ALA A 105 8.63 14.73 27.64
N VAL A 106 9.00 15.31 28.79
CA VAL A 106 10.37 15.31 29.32
C VAL A 106 10.78 13.86 29.60
N VAL A 107 11.99 13.50 29.18
CA VAL A 107 12.55 12.16 29.39
C VAL A 107 13.93 12.32 30.00
N HIS A 108 14.18 11.59 31.09
CA HIS A 108 15.45 11.61 31.84
C HIS A 108 16.37 10.42 31.53
N SER A 109 15.96 9.54 30.60
CA SER A 109 16.73 8.38 30.15
C SER A 109 17.11 8.48 28.67
N PHE A 110 18.08 7.69 28.25
CA PHE A 110 18.33 7.50 26.82
C PHE A 110 17.08 6.93 26.12
N ILE A 111 16.88 7.36 24.88
CA ILE A 111 15.81 6.86 24.02
C ILE A 111 16.40 6.05 22.88
N LEU A 112 15.65 5.03 22.45
CA LEU A 112 15.96 4.34 21.20
C LEU A 112 15.65 5.27 20.02
N PRO A 113 16.47 5.24 18.94
CA PRO A 113 16.35 6.17 17.84
C PRO A 113 15.15 5.82 16.94
N GLY A 114 14.03 6.49 17.19
CA GLY A 114 12.86 6.48 16.33
C GLY A 114 11.85 5.37 16.64
N ARG A 115 10.58 5.69 16.46
CA ARG A 115 9.42 4.79 16.51
C ARG A 115 8.54 4.91 15.26
N CYS A 116 8.79 5.92 14.43
CA CYS A 116 8.25 6.07 13.09
C CYS A 116 9.37 6.28 12.04
N GLU A 117 9.01 6.19 10.77
CA GLU A 117 9.96 6.32 9.65
C GLU A 117 10.67 7.69 9.65
N ALA A 118 9.92 8.78 9.82
CA ALA A 118 10.47 10.14 9.86
C ALA A 118 11.48 10.33 10.99
N ALA A 119 11.11 9.95 12.22
CA ALA A 119 11.99 10.06 13.38
C ALA A 119 13.25 9.20 13.26
N SER A 120 13.13 7.99 12.69
CA SER A 120 14.27 7.09 12.46
C SER A 120 15.29 7.73 11.50
N ARG A 121 14.80 8.33 10.40
CA ARG A 121 15.66 9.04 9.45
C ARG A 121 16.31 10.29 10.06
N LEU A 122 15.56 11.05 10.86
CA LEU A 122 16.09 12.22 11.57
C LEU A 122 17.19 11.84 12.58
N HIS A 123 17.01 10.74 13.32
CA HIS A 123 18.06 10.22 14.19
C HIS A 123 19.27 9.72 13.42
N PHE A 124 19.08 9.11 12.24
CA PHE A 124 20.18 8.73 11.37
C PHE A 124 20.95 9.97 10.89
N ALA A 125 20.26 10.97 10.33
CA ALA A 125 20.85 12.24 9.92
C ALA A 125 21.61 12.93 11.07
N ARG A 126 21.06 12.92 12.29
CA ARG A 126 21.75 13.42 13.49
C ARG A 126 23.10 12.75 13.73
N THR A 127 23.23 11.45 13.50
CA THR A 127 24.53 10.77 13.65
C THR A 127 25.54 11.23 12.59
N LEU A 128 25.07 11.50 11.37
CA LEU A 128 25.87 12.06 10.28
C LEU A 128 26.29 13.50 10.58
N THR A 129 25.41 14.32 11.15
CA THR A 129 25.73 15.67 11.63
C THR A 129 26.87 15.64 12.65
N ARG A 130 26.81 14.72 13.63
CA ARG A 130 27.90 14.54 14.60
C ARG A 130 29.18 13.99 13.96
N ARG A 131 29.08 13.22 12.86
CA ARG A 131 30.25 12.79 12.09
C ARG A 131 30.88 13.96 11.35
N ALA A 132 30.08 14.79 10.69
CA ALA A 132 30.53 16.02 10.03
C ALA A 132 31.18 16.98 11.03
N GLU A 133 30.59 17.15 12.22
CA GLU A 133 31.16 17.94 13.31
C GLU A 133 32.58 17.48 13.67
N ARG A 134 32.82 16.16 13.84
CA ARG A 134 34.16 15.64 14.12
C ARG A 134 35.16 15.91 12.99
N ARG A 135 34.73 15.79 11.73
CA ARG A 135 35.58 16.12 10.56
C ARG A 135 35.90 17.60 10.49
N LEU A 136 34.98 18.45 10.92
CA LEU A 136 35.19 19.88 10.99
C LEU A 136 36.16 20.26 12.12
N VAL A 137 36.07 19.60 13.27
CA VAL A 137 37.05 19.74 14.37
C VAL A 137 38.44 19.32 13.88
N GLU A 138 38.56 18.18 13.20
CA GLU A 138 39.82 17.71 12.60
C GLU A 138 40.38 18.73 11.61
N LEU A 139 39.55 19.24 10.69
CA LEU A 139 39.95 20.28 9.73
C LEU A 139 40.41 21.58 10.42
N SER A 140 39.77 21.95 11.53
CA SER A 140 40.07 23.20 12.26
C SER A 140 41.43 23.21 12.95
N ALA A 141 42.11 22.06 13.05
CA ALA A 141 43.47 21.98 13.56
C ALA A 141 44.50 22.57 12.57
N ASP A 142 44.23 22.44 11.27
CA ASP A 142 45.16 22.83 10.20
C ASP A 142 44.72 24.09 9.46
N ILE A 143 43.41 24.37 9.40
CA ILE A 143 42.82 25.43 8.60
C ILE A 143 41.86 26.25 9.47
N ALA A 144 41.88 27.58 9.30
CA ALA A 144 40.92 28.45 9.96
C ALA A 144 39.49 28.17 9.46
N VAL A 145 38.62 27.71 10.37
CA VAL A 145 37.19 27.52 10.13
C VAL A 145 36.41 28.56 10.93
N ARG A 146 35.42 29.20 10.30
CA ARG A 146 34.58 30.19 11.00
C ARG A 146 33.85 29.54 12.17
N GLN A 147 33.95 30.14 13.35
CA GLN A 147 33.35 29.62 14.57
C GLN A 147 31.82 29.47 14.51
N VAL A 148 31.16 30.26 13.66
CA VAL A 148 29.70 30.13 13.42
C VAL A 148 29.33 28.77 12.85
N LEU A 149 30.19 28.18 11.99
CA LEU A 149 29.96 26.86 11.40
C LEU A 149 30.07 25.74 12.43
N MET A 150 31.03 25.85 13.35
CA MET A 150 31.18 24.92 14.48
C MET A 150 29.95 24.92 15.37
N ARG A 151 29.43 26.10 15.71
CA ARG A 151 28.22 26.25 16.52
C ARG A 151 26.98 25.75 15.80
N TYR A 152 26.86 26.05 14.51
CA TYR A 152 25.73 25.61 13.69
C TYR A 152 25.65 24.08 13.59
N ILE A 153 26.74 23.38 13.25
CA ILE A 153 26.70 21.92 13.10
C ILE A 153 26.41 21.22 14.44
N ASN A 154 26.97 21.75 15.54
CA ASN A 154 26.70 21.26 16.88
C ASN A 154 25.20 21.39 17.22
N ARG A 155 24.63 22.59 17.04
CA ARG A 155 23.22 22.88 17.31
C ARG A 155 22.27 22.13 16.37
N LEU A 156 22.67 21.89 15.12
CA LEU A 156 21.87 21.11 14.17
C LEU A 156 21.67 19.68 14.67
N SER A 157 22.66 19.09 15.35
CA SER A 157 22.50 17.74 15.91
C SER A 157 21.44 17.68 17.02
N ASP A 158 21.33 18.72 17.84
CA ASP A 158 20.28 18.86 18.84
C ASP A 158 18.90 19.09 18.18
N CYS A 159 18.86 19.92 17.14
CA CYS A 159 17.65 20.20 16.38
C CYS A 159 17.07 18.95 15.72
N LEU A 160 17.91 18.13 15.07
CA LEU A 160 17.47 16.87 14.49
C LEU A 160 16.99 15.87 15.56
N TYR A 161 17.56 15.89 16.77
CA TYR A 161 17.03 15.13 17.90
C TYR A 161 15.64 15.61 18.31
N ALA A 162 15.45 16.93 18.48
CA ALA A 162 14.18 17.52 18.88
C ALA A 162 13.07 17.23 17.85
N LEU A 163 13.38 17.37 16.55
CA LEU A 163 12.43 17.03 15.48
C LEU A 163 12.10 15.53 15.45
N ALA A 164 13.08 14.65 15.67
CA ALA A 164 12.80 13.21 15.74
C ALA A 164 11.83 12.88 16.88
N ARG A 165 12.00 13.51 18.04
CA ARG A 165 11.08 13.39 19.19
C ARG A 165 9.68 13.88 18.87
N ALA A 166 9.56 15.00 18.16
CA ALA A 166 8.28 15.58 17.77
C ALA A 166 7.55 14.70 16.73
N GLU A 167 8.25 14.19 15.72
CA GLU A 167 7.64 13.28 14.72
C GLU A 167 7.17 11.95 15.34
N ASP A 168 7.92 11.39 16.29
CA ASP A 168 7.48 10.21 17.05
C ASP A 168 6.22 10.51 17.88
N HIS A 169 6.16 11.69 18.50
CA HIS A 169 5.00 12.13 19.26
C HIS A 169 3.77 12.27 18.36
N ASP A 170 3.90 12.97 17.23
CA ASP A 170 2.82 13.20 16.27
C ASP A 170 2.34 11.90 15.60
N ALA A 171 3.26 10.97 15.31
CA ALA A 171 2.91 9.65 14.82
C ALA A 171 2.12 8.84 15.86
N ARG A 172 2.54 8.89 17.14
CA ARG A 172 1.83 8.22 18.24
C ARG A 172 0.44 8.82 18.46
N GLN A 173 0.32 10.15 18.44
CA GLN A 173 -0.98 10.82 18.56
C GLN A 173 -1.92 10.41 17.44
N ARG A 174 -1.47 10.45 16.17
CA ARG A 174 -2.25 9.97 15.02
C ARG A 174 -2.70 8.53 15.18
N HIS A 175 -1.80 7.64 15.62
CA HIS A 175 -2.14 6.24 15.85
C HIS A 175 -3.24 6.08 16.92
N ILE A 176 -3.13 6.78 18.05
CA ILE A 176 -4.14 6.75 19.12
C ILE A 176 -5.47 7.30 18.62
N ILE A 177 -5.47 8.44 17.92
CA ILE A 177 -6.69 9.04 17.35
C ILE A 177 -7.38 8.05 16.40
N ASN A 178 -6.62 7.41 15.50
CA ASN A 178 -7.16 6.44 14.56
C ASN A 178 -7.75 5.22 15.28
N GLU A 179 -7.05 4.71 16.29
CA GLU A 179 -7.51 3.55 17.05
C GLU A 179 -8.76 3.86 17.89
N VAL A 180 -8.81 5.03 18.54
CA VAL A 180 -9.99 5.49 19.28
C VAL A 180 -11.15 5.71 18.34
N THR A 181 -10.93 6.36 17.20
CA THR A 181 -11.96 6.58 16.17
C THR A 181 -12.51 5.25 15.66
N ARG A 182 -11.63 4.29 15.35
CA ARG A 182 -12.00 2.93 14.93
C ARG A 182 -12.88 2.25 15.98
N ARG A 183 -12.49 2.27 17.25
CA ARG A 183 -13.26 1.68 18.36
C ARG A 183 -14.59 2.38 18.58
N TYR A 184 -14.60 3.72 18.54
CA TYR A 184 -15.81 4.52 18.69
C TYR A 184 -16.83 4.21 17.58
N LEU A 185 -16.38 4.19 16.32
CA LEU A 185 -17.22 3.82 15.19
C LEU A 185 -17.75 2.39 15.32
N ALA A 186 -16.92 1.42 15.73
CA ALA A 186 -17.36 0.05 15.97
C ALA A 186 -18.40 -0.08 17.12
N SER A 187 -18.32 0.79 18.13
CA SER A 187 -19.27 0.78 19.26
C SER A 187 -20.57 1.56 19.00
N THR A 188 -20.50 2.65 18.22
CA THR A 188 -21.63 3.55 17.93
C THR A 188 -22.42 3.10 16.71
N TYR A 189 -21.73 2.47 15.77
CA TYR A 189 -22.29 1.68 14.68
C TYR A 189 -21.90 0.23 14.93
N PRO A 190 -22.56 -0.50 15.85
CA PRO A 190 -22.44 -1.94 15.87
C PRO A 190 -22.72 -2.39 14.44
N SER A 191 -21.76 -3.10 13.86
CA SER A 191 -21.74 -3.45 12.46
C SER A 191 -23.05 -4.15 12.05
N THR A 192 -24.03 -3.38 11.60
CA THR A 192 -24.91 -3.77 10.51
C THR A 192 -24.19 -3.49 9.20
N ILE A 193 -22.90 -3.84 9.13
CA ILE A 193 -22.38 -4.39 7.89
C ILE A 193 -23.09 -5.73 7.82
N LYS A 194 -24.25 -5.75 7.16
CA LYS A 194 -24.77 -6.98 6.56
C LYS A 194 -23.57 -7.53 5.81
N GLU A 195 -22.97 -8.61 6.31
CA GLU A 195 -21.77 -9.20 5.72
C GLU A 195 -22.02 -9.31 4.21
N PHE A 196 -21.40 -8.42 3.43
CA PHE A 196 -21.26 -8.60 1.98
C PHE A 196 -20.31 -9.77 1.66
N SER A 197 -19.93 -10.54 2.69
CA SER A 197 -19.00 -11.68 2.67
C SER A 197 -19.63 -13.00 2.19
N MET A 198 -20.90 -13.02 1.79
CA MET A 198 -21.55 -14.26 1.33
C MET A 198 -22.14 -14.17 -0.09
N SER A 199 -21.78 -13.15 -0.87
CA SER A 199 -22.19 -13.02 -2.28
C SER A 199 -21.00 -13.12 -3.22
N LEU A 200 -21.21 -13.72 -4.39
CA LEU A 200 -20.22 -13.73 -5.47
C LEU A 200 -19.86 -12.30 -5.89
N SER A 201 -18.57 -11.97 -5.87
CA SER A 201 -18.04 -10.69 -6.36
C SER A 201 -18.15 -10.59 -7.88
N PHE A 202 -18.05 -9.37 -8.42
CA PHE A 202 -18.05 -9.16 -9.88
C PHE A 202 -16.93 -9.94 -10.59
N GLN A 203 -15.74 -10.02 -9.99
CA GLN A 203 -14.62 -10.77 -10.56
C GLN A 203 -14.93 -12.27 -10.63
N GLU A 204 -15.56 -12.83 -9.59
CA GLU A 204 -15.95 -14.24 -9.54
C GLU A 204 -17.07 -14.55 -10.54
N LEU A 205 -18.10 -13.68 -10.62
CA LEU A 205 -19.16 -13.80 -11.63
C LEU A 205 -18.58 -13.81 -13.04
N HIS A 206 -17.67 -12.87 -13.34
CA HIS A 206 -17.02 -12.79 -14.64
C HIS A 206 -16.16 -14.04 -14.93
N GLN A 207 -15.45 -14.56 -13.93
CA GLN A 207 -14.65 -15.78 -14.07
C GLN A 207 -15.51 -17.03 -14.33
N LEU A 208 -16.63 -17.18 -13.61
CA LEU A 208 -17.60 -18.25 -13.82
C LEU A 208 -18.16 -18.22 -15.24
N ILE A 209 -18.62 -17.06 -15.72
CA ILE A 209 -19.17 -16.93 -17.07
C ILE A 209 -18.11 -17.28 -18.12
N ARG A 210 -16.90 -16.74 -17.98
CA ARG A 210 -15.81 -17.02 -18.93
C ARG A 210 -15.47 -18.50 -18.98
N SER A 211 -15.45 -19.18 -17.83
CA SER A 211 -15.20 -20.61 -17.76
C SER A 211 -16.32 -21.42 -18.42
N ALA A 212 -17.58 -21.04 -18.16
CA ALA A 212 -18.74 -21.70 -18.76
C ALA A 212 -18.76 -21.55 -20.28
N VAL A 213 -18.47 -20.35 -20.79
CA VAL A 213 -18.39 -20.07 -22.23
C VAL A 213 -17.28 -20.87 -22.87
N ALA A 214 -16.07 -20.86 -22.29
CA ALA A 214 -14.94 -21.62 -22.83
C ALA A 214 -15.26 -23.12 -22.93
N ARG A 215 -15.88 -23.69 -21.89
CA ARG A 215 -16.25 -25.11 -21.91
C ARG A 215 -17.37 -25.43 -22.90
N ALA A 216 -18.35 -24.54 -23.02
CA ALA A 216 -19.43 -24.66 -24.01
C ALA A 216 -18.90 -24.61 -25.45
N GLU A 217 -17.91 -23.76 -25.71
CA GLU A 217 -17.20 -23.68 -27.00
C GLU A 217 -16.43 -24.97 -27.31
N GLU A 218 -15.70 -25.53 -26.33
CA GLU A 218 -15.01 -26.83 -26.48
C GLU A 218 -15.97 -27.96 -26.86
N LEU A 219 -17.15 -28.00 -26.23
CA LEU A 219 -18.18 -28.99 -26.50
C LEU A 219 -19.00 -28.70 -27.77
N HIS A 220 -18.80 -27.52 -28.39
CA HIS A 220 -19.56 -27.03 -29.54
C HIS A 220 -21.08 -26.99 -29.27
N VAL A 221 -21.47 -26.62 -28.04
CA VAL A 221 -22.87 -26.53 -27.62
C VAL A 221 -23.15 -25.13 -27.07
N PRO A 222 -23.90 -24.29 -27.80
CA PRO A 222 -24.29 -22.99 -27.28
C PRO A 222 -25.29 -23.11 -26.13
N VAL A 223 -24.98 -22.47 -24.99
CA VAL A 223 -25.79 -22.55 -23.77
C VAL A 223 -26.26 -21.18 -23.26
N VAL A 224 -27.26 -21.20 -22.39
CA VAL A 224 -27.60 -20.11 -21.49
C VAL A 224 -26.99 -20.41 -20.13
N ILE A 225 -26.29 -19.41 -19.58
CA ILE A 225 -25.64 -19.44 -18.27
C ILE A 225 -26.40 -18.48 -17.37
N SER A 226 -26.92 -18.97 -16.25
CA SER A 226 -27.61 -18.15 -15.25
C SER A 226 -26.99 -18.35 -13.88
N ILE A 227 -26.74 -17.25 -13.17
CA ILE A 227 -26.22 -17.27 -11.80
C ILE A 227 -27.16 -16.44 -10.93
N VAL A 228 -27.47 -16.98 -9.75
CA VAL A 228 -28.29 -16.35 -8.71
C VAL A 228 -27.49 -16.21 -7.42
N ASP A 229 -27.84 -15.24 -6.57
CA ASP A 229 -27.27 -15.10 -5.23
C ASP A 229 -27.78 -16.18 -4.27
N GLY A 230 -27.27 -16.22 -3.04
CA GLY A 230 -27.70 -17.17 -2.00
C GLY A 230 -29.19 -17.08 -1.61
N ASN A 231 -29.89 -16.04 -2.05
CA ASN A 231 -31.35 -15.87 -1.87
C ASN A 231 -32.15 -16.30 -3.10
N GLY A 232 -31.49 -16.72 -4.19
CA GLY A 232 -32.11 -17.08 -5.45
C GLY A 232 -32.45 -15.87 -6.32
N THR A 233 -31.91 -14.69 -6.02
CA THR A 233 -32.10 -13.50 -6.85
C THR A 233 -31.15 -13.55 -8.05
N PRO A 234 -31.64 -13.39 -9.29
CA PRO A 234 -30.77 -13.36 -10.47
C PRO A 234 -29.71 -12.27 -10.38
N THR A 235 -28.44 -12.66 -10.51
CA THR A 235 -27.32 -11.71 -10.57
C THR A 235 -26.86 -11.50 -12.01
N VAL A 236 -26.82 -12.57 -12.79
CA VAL A 236 -26.44 -12.51 -14.22
C VAL A 236 -27.11 -13.64 -14.99
N THR A 237 -27.51 -13.36 -16.22
CA THR A 237 -27.89 -14.37 -17.20
C THR A 237 -27.30 -13.98 -18.54
N TRP A 238 -26.53 -14.89 -19.12
CA TRP A 238 -25.89 -14.72 -20.41
C TRP A 238 -26.36 -15.80 -21.36
N ARG A 239 -26.81 -15.41 -22.55
CA ARG A 239 -27.22 -16.31 -23.61
C ARG A 239 -26.17 -16.28 -24.71
N MET A 240 -25.52 -17.41 -24.97
CA MET A 240 -24.66 -17.54 -26.14
C MET A 240 -25.47 -17.40 -27.43
N PRO A 241 -24.86 -16.87 -28.51
CA PRO A 241 -25.46 -16.95 -29.84
C PRO A 241 -25.89 -18.39 -30.15
N ASP A 242 -27.02 -18.55 -30.84
CA ASP A 242 -27.56 -19.86 -31.27
C ASP A 242 -28.00 -20.84 -30.17
N ALA A 243 -27.95 -20.46 -28.88
CA ALA A 243 -28.51 -21.28 -27.81
C ALA A 243 -30.03 -21.46 -27.95
N LEU A 244 -30.52 -22.66 -27.64
CA LEU A 244 -31.96 -23.00 -27.72
C LEU A 244 -32.82 -21.99 -26.92
N LEU A 245 -33.96 -21.58 -27.48
CA LEU A 245 -34.83 -20.57 -26.84
C LEU A 245 -35.35 -21.01 -25.47
N VAL A 246 -35.69 -22.30 -25.34
CA VAL A 246 -36.16 -22.92 -24.08
C VAL A 246 -35.13 -22.79 -22.96
N SER A 247 -33.83 -22.71 -23.29
CA SER A 247 -32.76 -22.56 -22.33
C SER A 247 -32.78 -21.23 -21.59
N SER A 248 -33.35 -20.18 -22.19
CA SER A 248 -33.51 -18.87 -21.54
C SER A 248 -34.47 -18.93 -20.36
N GLU A 249 -35.40 -19.89 -20.36
CA GLU A 249 -36.28 -20.14 -19.21
C GLU A 249 -35.72 -21.19 -18.27
N LEU A 250 -35.08 -22.24 -18.81
CA LEU A 250 -34.60 -23.37 -18.02
C LEU A 250 -33.35 -23.04 -17.20
N ALA A 251 -32.36 -22.32 -17.74
CA ALA A 251 -31.14 -22.03 -17.00
C ALA A 251 -31.40 -21.20 -15.73
N PRO A 252 -32.21 -20.12 -15.74
CA PRO A 252 -32.57 -19.41 -14.52
C PRO A 252 -33.34 -20.28 -13.52
N LYS A 253 -34.27 -21.12 -13.99
CA LYS A 253 -35.02 -22.04 -13.12
C LYS A 253 -34.11 -23.10 -12.49
N LYS A 254 -33.13 -23.63 -13.23
CA LYS A 254 -32.12 -24.57 -12.71
C LYS A 254 -31.26 -23.91 -11.62
N ALA A 255 -30.76 -22.70 -11.86
CA ALA A 255 -29.97 -21.93 -10.89
C ALA A 255 -30.78 -21.65 -9.61
N TRP A 256 -32.02 -21.19 -9.78
CA TRP A 256 -32.94 -20.92 -8.67
C TRP A 256 -33.29 -22.19 -7.89
N THR A 257 -33.60 -23.28 -8.59
CA THR A 257 -33.92 -24.58 -7.96
C THR A 257 -32.77 -25.06 -7.10
N ALA A 258 -31.53 -24.91 -7.57
CA ALA A 258 -30.37 -25.34 -6.82
C ALA A 258 -30.21 -24.59 -5.48
N VAL A 259 -30.54 -23.29 -5.45
CA VAL A 259 -30.56 -22.52 -4.20
C VAL A 259 -31.75 -22.90 -3.32
N ALA A 260 -32.96 -22.97 -3.88
CA ALA A 260 -34.18 -23.28 -3.14
C ALA A 260 -34.15 -24.67 -2.51
N MET A 261 -33.61 -25.66 -3.22
CA MET A 261 -33.49 -27.05 -2.77
C MET A 261 -32.16 -27.35 -2.09
N LYS A 262 -31.22 -26.40 -2.08
CA LYS A 262 -29.87 -26.55 -1.50
C LYS A 262 -29.11 -27.77 -2.03
N SER A 263 -29.37 -28.17 -3.28
CA SER A 263 -28.96 -29.43 -3.89
C SER A 263 -28.83 -29.26 -5.40
N ALA A 264 -28.09 -30.14 -6.07
CA ALA A 264 -28.00 -30.10 -7.53
C ALA A 264 -29.30 -30.61 -8.17
N THR A 265 -29.72 -30.02 -9.29
CA THR A 265 -31.05 -30.30 -9.86
C THR A 265 -31.23 -31.75 -10.33
N HIS A 266 -30.15 -32.46 -10.66
CA HIS A 266 -30.17 -33.87 -11.04
C HIS A 266 -30.41 -34.81 -9.85
N GLU A 267 -30.08 -34.40 -8.62
CA GLU A 267 -30.29 -35.20 -7.41
C GLU A 267 -31.78 -35.32 -7.06
N LEU A 268 -32.60 -34.37 -7.53
CA LEU A 268 -34.04 -34.34 -7.32
C LEU A 268 -34.79 -35.35 -8.20
N ALA A 269 -34.16 -35.88 -9.26
CA ALA A 269 -34.83 -36.68 -10.28
C ALA A 269 -35.50 -37.93 -9.70
N SER A 270 -34.88 -38.61 -8.73
CA SER A 270 -35.42 -39.82 -8.10
C SER A 270 -36.57 -39.52 -7.13
N ALA A 271 -36.53 -38.37 -6.45
CA ALA A 271 -37.52 -37.97 -5.45
C ALA A 271 -38.86 -37.55 -6.04
N VAL A 272 -38.89 -37.18 -7.33
CA VAL A 272 -40.08 -36.70 -8.04
C VAL A 272 -40.69 -37.73 -9.00
N GLN A 273 -40.28 -39.00 -8.92
CA GLN A 273 -40.88 -40.08 -9.73
C GLN A 273 -42.25 -40.49 -9.19
N PRO A 274 -43.15 -41.06 -10.03
CA PRO A 274 -44.42 -41.61 -9.56
C PRO A 274 -44.22 -42.57 -8.38
N GLY A 275 -44.89 -42.29 -7.25
CA GLY A 275 -44.78 -43.06 -6.01
C GLY A 275 -43.66 -42.64 -5.05
N ALA A 276 -42.82 -41.66 -5.42
CA ALA A 276 -41.82 -41.06 -4.54
C ALA A 276 -42.38 -39.88 -3.72
N ALA A 277 -41.65 -39.49 -2.67
CA ALA A 277 -42.12 -38.53 -1.66
C ALA A 277 -42.41 -37.12 -2.20
N LEU A 278 -41.76 -36.70 -3.30
CA LEU A 278 -41.91 -35.37 -3.91
C LEU A 278 -42.53 -35.44 -5.31
N TYR A 279 -43.28 -36.50 -5.63
CA TYR A 279 -43.99 -36.61 -6.90
C TYR A 279 -44.92 -35.39 -7.14
N GLY A 280 -44.79 -34.76 -8.31
CA GLY A 280 -45.58 -33.58 -8.70
C GLY A 280 -45.05 -32.23 -8.17
N LEU A 281 -43.86 -32.20 -7.55
CA LEU A 281 -43.24 -30.99 -7.01
C LEU A 281 -43.11 -29.85 -8.05
N ASP A 282 -42.71 -30.18 -9.28
CA ASP A 282 -42.63 -29.26 -10.41
C ASP A 282 -44.00 -28.65 -10.76
N THR A 283 -45.06 -29.47 -10.76
CA THR A 283 -46.44 -29.05 -11.03
C THR A 283 -46.98 -28.15 -9.92
N HIS A 284 -46.78 -28.54 -8.65
CA HIS A 284 -47.19 -27.74 -7.48
C HIS A 284 -46.47 -26.40 -7.40
N MET A 285 -45.24 -26.32 -7.92
CA MET A 285 -44.45 -25.09 -8.01
C MET A 285 -44.66 -24.35 -9.35
N GLN A 286 -45.72 -24.66 -10.10
CA GLN A 286 -46.08 -23.98 -11.36
C GLN A 286 -44.92 -23.99 -12.39
N GLY A 287 -44.17 -25.09 -12.45
CA GLY A 287 -43.04 -25.25 -13.37
C GLY A 287 -41.83 -24.37 -13.03
N LYS A 288 -41.72 -23.89 -11.78
CA LYS A 288 -40.58 -23.10 -11.29
C LYS A 288 -39.39 -23.97 -10.87
N ILE A 289 -39.65 -25.22 -10.47
CA ILE A 289 -38.61 -26.20 -10.09
C ILE A 289 -38.20 -27.04 -11.29
N VAL A 290 -36.89 -27.23 -11.48
CA VAL A 290 -36.31 -28.10 -12.50
C VAL A 290 -35.61 -29.28 -11.84
N THR A 291 -36.01 -30.50 -12.21
CA THR A 291 -35.61 -31.76 -11.55
C THR A 291 -34.65 -32.62 -12.38
N PHE A 292 -34.02 -32.01 -13.39
CA PHE A 292 -32.98 -32.62 -14.23
C PHE A 292 -31.74 -31.72 -14.28
N GLY A 293 -30.60 -32.32 -14.65
CA GLY A 293 -29.27 -31.73 -14.46
C GLY A 293 -28.98 -30.41 -15.18
N GLY A 294 -27.90 -29.77 -14.72
CA GLY A 294 -27.43 -28.46 -15.17
C GLY A 294 -27.57 -27.34 -14.13
N GLY A 295 -28.22 -27.59 -12.99
CA GLY A 295 -28.29 -26.66 -11.86
C GLY A 295 -27.47 -27.14 -10.66
N PHE A 296 -26.67 -26.25 -10.07
CA PHE A 296 -25.79 -26.56 -8.93
C PHE A 296 -25.79 -25.45 -7.87
N ALA A 297 -25.86 -25.86 -6.61
CA ALA A 297 -25.74 -24.97 -5.47
C ALA A 297 -24.26 -24.66 -5.21
N LEU A 298 -23.93 -23.39 -5.01
CA LEU A 298 -22.56 -22.92 -4.82
C LEU A 298 -22.31 -22.67 -3.33
N TRP A 299 -21.38 -23.43 -2.75
CA TRP A 299 -21.05 -23.36 -1.32
C TRP A 299 -19.63 -22.85 -1.10
N ARG A 300 -19.46 -22.02 -0.07
CA ARG A 300 -18.16 -21.57 0.42
C ARG A 300 -18.17 -21.61 1.94
N ASN A 301 -17.21 -22.32 2.54
CA ASN A 301 -17.07 -22.46 3.99
C ASN A 301 -18.38 -22.88 4.70
N GLY A 302 -19.16 -23.78 4.07
CA GLY A 302 -20.45 -24.25 4.60
C GLY A 302 -21.63 -23.30 4.43
N ALA A 303 -21.42 -22.11 3.84
CA ALA A 303 -22.48 -21.17 3.51
C ALA A 303 -22.89 -21.28 2.02
N LEU A 304 -24.19 -21.21 1.75
CA LEU A 304 -24.74 -21.16 0.40
C LEU A 304 -24.61 -19.74 -0.13
N ILE A 305 -23.74 -19.55 -1.14
CA ILE A 305 -23.42 -18.22 -1.68
C ILE A 305 -24.10 -17.91 -3.01
N GLY A 306 -24.68 -18.93 -3.65
CA GLY A 306 -25.40 -18.76 -4.91
C GLY A 306 -25.82 -20.07 -5.58
N GLY A 307 -26.32 -19.96 -6.80
CA GLY A 307 -26.66 -21.10 -7.65
C GLY A 307 -26.25 -20.83 -9.09
N LEU A 308 -25.79 -21.87 -9.77
CA LEU A 308 -25.43 -21.87 -11.19
C LEU A 308 -26.46 -22.71 -11.95
N GLY A 309 -26.88 -22.24 -13.12
CA GLY A 309 -27.75 -22.96 -14.04
C GLY A 309 -27.21 -22.88 -15.47
N ILE A 310 -26.99 -24.03 -16.08
CA ILE A 310 -26.60 -24.19 -17.48
C ILE A 310 -27.73 -24.89 -18.24
N SER A 311 -28.06 -24.39 -19.42
CA SER A 311 -29.02 -25.03 -20.32
C SER A 311 -28.67 -24.80 -21.77
N GLY A 312 -28.59 -25.84 -22.59
CA GLY A 312 -28.48 -25.72 -24.04
C GLY A 312 -28.12 -27.02 -24.76
N GLY A 313 -27.47 -27.97 -24.07
CA GLY A 313 -27.14 -29.29 -24.60
C GLY A 313 -27.97 -30.42 -24.00
N SER A 314 -27.40 -31.62 -24.05
CA SER A 314 -27.90 -32.75 -23.24
C SER A 314 -27.69 -32.48 -21.75
N VAL A 315 -28.36 -33.25 -20.89
CA VAL A 315 -28.21 -33.12 -19.44
C VAL A 315 -26.76 -33.32 -19.02
N GLU A 316 -26.06 -34.27 -19.64
CA GLU A 316 -24.65 -34.57 -19.39
C GLU A 316 -23.75 -33.40 -19.80
N GLN A 317 -24.02 -32.78 -20.95
CA GLN A 317 -23.26 -31.61 -21.43
C GLN A 317 -23.48 -30.39 -20.53
N ASP A 318 -24.72 -30.12 -20.15
CA ASP A 318 -25.04 -29.03 -19.21
C ASP A 318 -24.34 -29.24 -17.85
N MET A 319 -24.29 -30.49 -17.37
CA MET A 319 -23.61 -30.84 -16.12
C MET A 319 -22.09 -30.71 -16.21
N ASP A 320 -21.49 -31.16 -17.31
CA ASP A 320 -20.04 -31.04 -17.56
C ASP A 320 -19.61 -29.56 -17.58
N ILE A 321 -20.33 -28.72 -18.32
CA ILE A 321 -20.09 -27.27 -18.36
C ILE A 321 -20.22 -26.66 -16.96
N ALA A 322 -21.27 -27.03 -16.21
CA ALA A 322 -21.48 -26.50 -14.87
C ALA A 322 -20.36 -26.91 -13.89
N GLN A 323 -19.91 -28.17 -13.94
CA GLN A 323 -18.83 -28.66 -13.09
C GLN A 323 -17.48 -27.99 -13.42
N ALA A 324 -17.15 -27.86 -14.71
CA ALA A 324 -15.97 -27.13 -15.16
C ALA A 324 -16.00 -25.66 -14.71
N THR A 325 -17.19 -25.04 -14.76
CA THR A 325 -17.42 -23.67 -14.30
C THR A 325 -17.17 -23.52 -12.80
N ILE A 326 -17.71 -24.45 -11.99
CA ILE A 326 -17.53 -24.45 -10.54
C ILE A 326 -16.06 -24.60 -10.15
N ALA A 327 -15.32 -25.47 -10.85
CA ALA A 327 -13.89 -25.68 -10.62
C ALA A 327 -13.03 -24.43 -10.90
N ALA A 328 -13.57 -23.42 -11.59
CA ALA A 328 -12.84 -22.20 -11.92
C ALA A 328 -12.65 -21.24 -10.73
N ILE A 329 -13.40 -21.41 -9.64
CA ILE A 329 -13.29 -20.58 -8.43
C ILE A 329 -13.29 -21.46 -7.17
N ASP A 330 -12.88 -20.91 -6.03
CA ASP A 330 -12.90 -21.63 -4.74
C ASP A 330 -14.34 -21.71 -4.17
N VAL A 331 -15.15 -22.55 -4.81
CA VAL A 331 -16.50 -22.94 -4.39
C VAL A 331 -16.67 -24.44 -4.59
N ARG A 332 -17.50 -25.07 -3.74
CA ARG A 332 -17.78 -26.50 -3.82
C ARG A 332 -19.28 -26.75 -4.00
N THR A 333 -19.61 -27.91 -4.57
CA THR A 333 -20.93 -28.52 -4.40
C THR A 333 -20.94 -29.22 -3.04
N TYR A 334 -22.04 -29.13 -2.29
CA TYR A 334 -22.15 -29.82 -1.00
C TYR A 334 -21.95 -31.33 -1.22
N GLN A 335 -21.00 -31.93 -0.48
CA GLN A 335 -20.86 -33.39 -0.36
C GLN A 335 -21.67 -33.85 0.85
#